data_AF-A0A5E7FS65-F1
#
_entry.id   AF-A0A5E7FS65-F1
#
_cell.length_a   1.000
_cell.length_b   1.000
_cell.length_c   1.000
_cell.angle_alpha   90.00
_cell.angle_beta   90.00
_cell.angle_gamma   90.00
#
_symmetry.space_group_name_H-M   'P 1'
#
loop_
_entity.id
_entity.type
_entity.pdbx_description
1 polymer ?
#
loop_
_entity_poly.entity_id
_entity_poly.type
_entity_poly.pdbx_seq_one_letter_code
_entity_poly.pdbx_strand_id
1 'polypeptide(L)' 'MPARAVVMADTVGAGDTFQAALIAWLTEQQLDSVEGLQRLSREQIDGMLSFAVSAAALTCGKTGPDLPYRHQLD' A
#
# COMPACT_ATOMS: atom_id res chain seq x y z
N MET A 1 0.35 -12.40 1.13
CA MET A 1 -0.01 -12.16 -0.28
C MET A 1 1.26 -12.10 -1.14
N PRO A 2 1.22 -12.56 -2.40
CA PRO A 2 2.34 -12.39 -3.32
C PRO A 2 2.48 -10.94 -3.79
N ALA A 3 3.67 -10.57 -4.28
CA ALA A 3 3.88 -9.28 -4.94
C ALA A 3 3.11 -9.20 -6.27
N ARG A 4 2.75 -7.99 -6.70
CA ARG A 4 2.17 -7.75 -8.04
C ARG A 4 3.29 -7.65 -9.08
N ALA A 5 3.10 -8.33 -10.21
CA ALA A 5 3.99 -8.20 -11.36
C ALA A 5 3.85 -6.79 -11.98
N VAL A 6 4.97 -6.16 -12.30
CA VAL A 6 5.03 -4.85 -12.94
C VAL A 6 6.20 -4.82 -13.93
N VAL A 7 6.07 -4.00 -14.97
CA VAL A 7 7.22 -3.63 -15.80
C VAL A 7 8.07 -2.65 -15.00
N MET A 8 9.16 -3.16 -14.42
CA MET A 8 10.00 -2.41 -13.48
C MET A 8 10.84 -1.34 -14.19
N ALA A 9 10.79 -0.12 -13.67
CA ALA A 9 11.66 1.00 -14.04
C ALA A 9 12.72 1.29 -12.95
N ASP A 10 12.31 1.30 -11.69
CA ASP A 10 13.14 1.53 -10.49
C ASP A 10 12.45 0.89 -9.27
N THR A 11 13.07 0.87 -8.09
CA THR A 11 12.50 0.41 -6.81
C THR A 11 12.62 1.45 -5.69
N VAL A 12 13.35 2.56 -5.93
CA VAL A 12 13.53 3.62 -4.94
C VAL A 12 12.17 4.18 -4.52
N GLY A 13 11.91 4.22 -3.20
CA GLY A 13 10.65 4.71 -2.64
C GLY A 13 9.49 3.70 -2.62
N ALA A 14 9.65 2.48 -3.13
CA ALA A 14 8.58 1.47 -3.09
C ALA A 14 8.22 1.05 -1.65
N GLY A 15 9.20 0.98 -0.74
CA GLY A 15 8.97 0.70 0.69
C GLY A 15 8.20 1.82 1.39
N ASP A 16 8.58 3.08 1.14
CA ASP A 16 7.88 4.24 1.68
C ASP A 16 6.45 4.31 1.14
N THR A 17 6.26 4.01 -0.15
CA THR A 17 4.95 3.92 -0.79
C THR A 17 4.08 2.85 -0.12
N PHE A 18 4.65 1.66 0.11
CA PHE A 18 3.95 0.57 0.79
C PHE A 18 3.49 1.01 2.19
N GLN A 19 4.37 1.63 2.96
CA GLN A 19 4.06 2.09 4.31
C GLN A 19 3.01 3.22 4.31
N ALA A 20 3.14 4.21 3.43
CA ALA A 20 2.18 5.29 3.28
C ALA A 20 0.79 4.77 2.89
N ALA A 21 0.73 3.82 1.95
CA ALA A 21 -0.51 3.18 1.53
C ALA A 21 -1.15 2.35 2.66
N LEU A 22 -0.34 1.65 3.47
CA LEU A 22 -0.82 0.91 4.63
C LEU A 22 -1.49 1.85 5.65
N ILE A 23 -0.82 2.95 6.00
CA ILE A 23 -1.36 3.95 6.93
C ILE A 23 -2.62 4.60 6.36
N ALA A 24 -2.61 4.99 5.08
CA ALA A 24 -3.78 5.57 4.40
C ALA A 24 -4.98 4.61 4.44
N TRP A 25 -4.77 3.32 4.17
CA TRP A 25 -5.83 2.32 4.25
C TRP A 25 -6.40 2.20 5.66
N LEU A 26 -5.55 2.14 6.69
CA LEU A 26 -6.00 2.08 8.08
C LEU A 26 -6.84 3.30 8.46
N THR A 27 -6.41 4.50 8.10
CA THR A 27 -7.17 5.73 8.34
C THR A 27 -8.50 5.75 7.58
N GLU A 28 -8.52 5.31 6.31
CA GLU A 28 -9.76 5.18 5.51
C GLU A 28 -10.76 4.20 6.14
N GLN A 29 -10.27 3.13 6.78
CA GLN A 29 -11.10 2.15 7.48
C GLN A 29 -11.40 2.53 8.94
N GLN A 30 -10.89 3.67 9.43
CA GLN A 30 -11.00 4.12 10.82
C GLN A 30 -10.38 3.13 11.83
N LEU A 31 -9.26 2.51 11.46
CA LEU A 31 -8.52 1.50 12.24
C LEU A 31 -7.11 1.96 12.65
N ASP A 32 -6.79 3.24 12.51
CA ASP A 32 -5.49 3.87 12.80
C ASP A 32 -5.25 4.18 14.29
N SER A 33 -5.97 3.50 15.19
CA SER A 33 -5.74 3.51 16.63
C SER A 33 -5.15 2.19 17.12
N VAL A 34 -4.58 2.19 18.34
CA VAL A 34 -4.06 0.97 18.97
C VAL A 34 -5.14 -0.11 19.09
N GLU A 35 -6.34 0.27 19.51
CA GLU A 35 -7.49 -0.63 19.64
C GLU A 35 -8.00 -1.10 18.27
N GLY A 36 -7.96 -0.23 17.26
CA GLY A 36 -8.33 -0.56 15.88
C GLY A 36 -7.41 -1.63 15.30
N LEU A 37 -6.10 -1.45 15.45
CA LEU A 37 -5.09 -2.42 15.03
C LEU A 37 -5.26 -3.79 15.70
N GLN A 38 -5.61 -3.84 16.98
CA GLN A 38 -5.84 -5.09 17.72
C GLN A 38 -7.08 -5.87 17.22
N ARG A 39 -8.00 -5.20 16.52
CA ARG A 39 -9.25 -5.77 16.03
C ARG A 39 -9.23 -6.15 14.55
N LEU A 40 -8.09 -5.96 13.88
CA LEU A 40 -7.94 -6.30 12.47
C LEU A 40 -8.27 -7.77 12.21
N SER A 41 -9.27 -8.01 11.38
CA SER A 41 -9.57 -9.33 10.87
C SER A 41 -8.55 -9.76 9.83
N ARG A 42 -8.52 -11.07 9.52
CA ARG A 42 -7.64 -11.58 8.47
C ARG A 42 -7.95 -10.96 7.12
N GLU A 43 -9.23 -10.81 6.81
CA GLU A 43 -9.73 -10.21 5.56
C GLU A 43 -9.31 -8.74 5.45
N GLN A 44 -9.35 -8.00 6.56
CA GLN A 44 -8.87 -6.61 6.62
C GLN A 44 -7.36 -6.52 6.38
N ILE A 45 -6.58 -7.43 6.98
CA ILE A 45 -5.12 -7.50 6.75
C ILE A 45 -4.84 -7.82 5.28
N ASP A 46 -5.54 -8.80 4.70
CA ASP A 46 -5.35 -9.16 3.29
C ASP A 46 -5.73 -7.99 2.35
N GLY A 47 -6.82 -7.26 2.64
CA GLY A 47 -7.21 -6.05 1.91
C GLY A 47 -6.18 -4.92 2.00
N MET A 48 -5.70 -4.64 3.21
CA MET A 48 -4.65 -3.64 3.48
C MET A 48 -3.35 -3.96 2.73
N LEU A 49 -2.91 -5.21 2.80
CA LEU A 49 -1.70 -5.65 2.09
C LEU A 49 -1.88 -5.61 0.58
N SER A 50 -3.04 -6.00 0.05
CA SER A 50 -3.34 -5.90 -1.39
C SER A 50 -3.26 -4.46 -1.87
N PHE A 51 -3.84 -3.51 -1.12
CA PHE A 51 -3.78 -2.08 -1.43
C PHE A 51 -2.33 -1.56 -1.42
N ALA A 52 -1.57 -1.85 -0.36
CA ALA A 52 -0.19 -1.39 -0.21
C ALA A 52 0.76 -1.99 -1.27
N VAL A 53 0.61 -3.28 -1.61
CA VAL A 53 1.37 -3.92 -2.70
C VAL A 53 1.05 -3.27 -4.05
N SER A 54 -0.21 -2.91 -4.28
CA SER A 54 -0.63 -2.24 -5.52
C SER A 54 0.02 -0.87 -5.67
N ALA A 55 0.05 -0.08 -4.59
CA ALA A 55 0.70 1.22 -4.59
C ALA A 55 2.21 1.10 -4.83
N ALA A 56 2.88 0.20 -4.11
CA ALA A 56 4.31 -0.03 -4.29
C ALA A 56 4.66 -0.51 -5.71
N ALA A 57 3.83 -1.36 -6.31
CA ALA A 57 4.02 -1.81 -7.68
C ALA A 57 3.93 -0.65 -8.69
N LEU A 58 3.01 0.30 -8.51
CA LEU A 58 2.94 1.49 -9.37
C LEU A 58 4.17 2.36 -9.26
N THR A 59 4.72 2.54 -8.05
CA THR A 59 5.99 3.27 -7.86
C THR A 59 7.15 2.55 -8.53
N CYS A 60 7.22 1.22 -8.44
CA CYS A 60 8.24 0.46 -9.15
C CYS A 60 8.17 0.60 -10.69
N GLY A 61 7.01 1.00 -11.23
CA GLY A 61 6.82 1.27 -12.66
C GLY A 61 7.32 2.64 -13.12
N LYS A 62 7.85 3.48 -12.22
CA LYS A 62 8.33 4.83 -12.50
C LYS A 62 9.76 5.02 -11.98
N THR A 63 10.46 6.03 -12.49
CA THR A 63 11.82 6.36 -12.05
C THR A 63 11.79 7.30 -10.85
N GLY A 64 12.51 6.95 -9.77
CA GLY A 64 12.53 7.70 -8.52
C GLY A 64 11.28 7.50 -7.64
N PRO A 65 11.24 8.12 -6.45
CA PRO A 65 10.18 7.95 -5.46
C PRO A 65 8.90 8.73 -5.84
N ASP A 66 8.28 8.37 -6.96
CA ASP A 66 7.01 8.95 -7.43
C ASP A 66 5.81 8.13 -6.92
N LEU A 67 5.34 8.48 -5.72
CA LEU A 67 4.22 7.82 -5.05
C LEU A 67 2.90 8.05 -5.83
N PRO A 68 2.02 7.04 -5.94
CA PRO A 68 0.73 7.20 -6.59
C PRO A 68 -0.21 8.08 -5.75
N TYR A 69 -1.03 8.87 -6.44
CA TYR A 69 -2.20 9.49 -5.84
C TYR A 69 -3.31 8.46 -5.61
N ARG A 70 -4.24 8.77 -4.68
CA ARG A 70 -5.34 7.86 -4.31
C ARG A 70 -6.21 7.41 -5.48
N HIS A 71 -6.43 8.29 -6.47
CA HIS A 71 -7.22 8.00 -7.68
C HIS A 71 -6.50 7.09 -8.69
N GLN A 72 -5.23 6.74 -8.44
CA GLN A 72 -4.47 5.79 -9.25
C GLN A 72 -4.50 4.38 -8.64
N LEU A 73 -5.15 4.21 -7.49
CA LEU A 73 -5.27 2.97 -6.72
C LEU A 73 -6.73 2.54 -6.70
N ASP A 74 -7.18 1.96 -7.81
CA ASP A 74 -8.50 1.35 -7.96
C ASP A 74 -8.44 -0.16 -7.65
#